data_AF-A0ABD6QER5-F1
#
_entry.id   AF-A0ABD6QER5-F1
#
_cell.length_a   1.000
_cell.length_b   1.000
_cell.length_c   1.000
_cell.angle_alpha   90.00
_cell.angle_beta   90.00
_cell.angle_gamma   90.00
#
_symmetry.space_group_name_H-M   'P 1'
#
loop_
_entity.id
_entity.type
_entity.pdbx_description
1 polymer ?
#
loop_
_entity_poly.entity_id
_entity_poly.type
_entity_poly.pdbx_seq_one_letter_code
_entity_poly.pdbx_strand_id
1 'polypeptide(L)'
;MRRTFALLFGLAFLVAAPGVAGAAPIERPTGNQRYVDVVIARALSQRGVPFSYGGGDINGPTRGIARTLPAPGLATANPPVAGGGLTPGLSTPAVTAPALTPGFGVAPDPSANVVGFDASGLIVYAFGGVGVKMPRSSGEQYKVGQKVLPSQALPGDLIFYGPEGTQSVALYLGNNQMIQGTEPAVAVTPVRGEGMTPYLVRIIA
;
A
#
# COMPACT_ATOMS: atom_id res chain seq x y z
N MET A 1 -74.83 47.29 29.02
CA MET A 1 -74.14 45.99 28.88
C MET A 1 -72.84 46.22 28.11
N ARG A 2 -71.68 46.17 28.78
CA ARG A 2 -70.37 46.38 28.16
C ARG A 2 -69.74 45.01 27.88
N ARG A 3 -69.39 44.71 26.63
CA ARG A 3 -68.60 43.52 26.26
C ARG A 3 -67.37 43.98 25.51
N THR A 4 -66.26 44.07 26.23
CA THR A 4 -64.90 44.20 25.72
C THR A 4 -64.49 42.85 25.13
N PHE A 5 -64.18 42.80 23.83
CA PHE A 5 -63.48 41.69 23.19
C PHE A 5 -62.00 42.07 23.10
N ALA A 6 -61.16 41.42 23.91
CA ALA A 6 -59.71 41.46 23.79
C ALA A 6 -59.29 40.24 22.95
N LEU A 7 -58.71 40.48 21.77
CA LEU A 7 -58.16 39.45 20.90
C LEU A 7 -56.65 39.41 21.11
N LEU A 8 -56.18 38.31 21.71
CA LEU A 8 -54.80 38.03 22.04
C LEU A 8 -53.98 37.81 20.75
N PHE A 9 -52.95 38.64 20.53
CA PHE A 9 -51.93 38.40 19.52
C PHE A 9 -50.97 37.33 20.02
N GLY A 10 -51.03 36.14 19.42
CA GLY A 10 -50.12 35.03 19.70
C GLY A 10 -48.70 35.32 19.21
N LEU A 11 -47.75 35.41 20.14
CA LEU A 11 -46.32 35.44 19.88
C LEU A 11 -45.85 34.03 19.50
N ALA A 12 -45.58 33.79 18.22
CA ALA A 12 -44.94 32.55 17.77
C ALA A 12 -43.45 32.62 18.07
N PHE A 13 -43.00 31.82 19.04
CA PHE A 13 -41.60 31.64 19.38
C PHE A 13 -40.95 30.74 18.31
N LEU A 14 -40.19 31.33 17.40
CA LEU A 14 -39.39 30.61 16.40
C LEU A 14 -38.18 29.99 17.10
N VAL A 15 -38.27 28.70 17.43
CA VAL A 15 -37.10 27.92 17.88
C VAL A 15 -36.19 27.69 16.67
N ALA A 16 -35.15 28.51 16.55
CA ALA A 16 -34.04 28.24 15.65
C ALA A 16 -33.19 27.10 16.25
N ALA A 17 -33.35 25.89 15.72
CA ALA A 17 -32.37 24.83 15.96
C ALA A 17 -31.05 25.23 15.27
N PRO A 18 -29.88 25.19 15.94
CA PRO A 18 -28.62 25.36 15.26
C PRO A 18 -28.43 24.16 14.32
N GLY A 19 -28.51 24.43 13.02
CA GLY A 19 -28.18 23.48 11.99
C GLY A 19 -26.73 23.03 12.20
N VAL A 20 -26.55 21.75 12.48
CA VAL A 20 -25.27 21.07 12.34
C VAL A 20 -24.92 21.20 10.87
N ALA A 21 -23.93 22.04 10.56
CA ALA A 21 -23.30 22.07 9.25
C ALA A 21 -22.62 20.71 9.06
N GLY A 22 -23.36 19.74 8.52
CA GLY A 22 -22.76 18.53 7.97
C GLY A 22 -21.80 18.99 6.89
N ALA A 23 -20.50 18.79 7.11
CA ALA A 23 -19.52 18.95 6.05
C ALA A 23 -20.03 18.17 4.85
N ALA A 24 -20.28 18.86 3.73
CA ALA A 24 -20.65 18.18 2.50
C ALA A 24 -19.63 17.05 2.27
N PRO A 25 -20.07 15.85 1.85
CA PRO A 25 -19.13 14.81 1.49
C PRO A 25 -18.16 15.43 0.49
N ILE A 26 -16.86 15.35 0.76
CA ILE A 26 -15.85 15.90 -0.15
C ILE A 26 -15.92 15.03 -1.40
N GLU A 27 -16.72 15.42 -2.39
CA GLU A 27 -16.92 14.64 -3.61
C GLU A 27 -16.06 15.22 -4.72
N ARG A 28 -15.41 14.33 -5.46
CA ARG A 28 -14.68 14.68 -6.68
C ARG A 28 -15.70 15.04 -7.77
N PRO A 29 -15.43 16.02 -8.66
CA PRO A 29 -16.28 16.25 -9.82
C PRO A 29 -16.49 14.96 -10.63
N THR A 30 -17.75 14.63 -10.94
CA THR A 30 -18.16 13.36 -11.60
C THR A 30 -17.41 13.07 -12.90
N GLY A 31 -16.99 14.10 -13.64
CA GLY A 31 -16.19 13.94 -14.86
C GLY A 31 -14.82 13.29 -14.64
N ASN A 32 -14.23 13.51 -13.46
CA ASN A 32 -12.91 12.98 -13.11
C ASN A 32 -13.00 11.64 -12.36
N GLN A 33 -14.17 11.33 -11.80
CA GLN A 33 -14.44 10.06 -11.12
C GLN A 33 -14.22 8.85 -12.05
N ARG A 34 -14.62 8.93 -13.32
CA ARG A 34 -14.40 7.84 -14.30
C ARG A 34 -12.92 7.47 -14.46
N TYR A 35 -12.01 8.44 -14.40
CA TYR A 35 -10.57 8.16 -14.51
C TYR A 35 -10.07 7.48 -13.24
N VAL A 36 -10.57 7.88 -12.09
CA VAL A 36 -10.24 7.26 -10.81
C VAL A 36 -10.73 5.82 -10.77
N ASP A 37 -11.94 5.55 -11.26
CA ASP A 37 -12.50 4.21 -11.35
C ASP A 37 -11.63 3.31 -12.23
N VAL A 38 -11.12 3.84 -13.36
CA VAL A 38 -10.16 3.13 -14.22
C VAL A 38 -8.85 2.85 -13.49
N VAL A 39 -8.29 3.83 -12.76
CA VAL A 39 -7.05 3.65 -11.99
C VAL A 39 -7.23 2.56 -10.93
N ILE A 40 -8.33 2.61 -10.17
CA ILE A 40 -8.67 1.63 -9.14
C ILE A 40 -8.87 0.25 -9.77
N ALA A 41 -9.65 0.14 -10.84
CA ALA A 41 -9.89 -1.12 -11.54
C ALA A 41 -8.59 -1.73 -12.08
N ARG A 42 -7.70 -0.92 -12.63
CA ARG A 42 -6.38 -1.36 -13.10
C ARG A 42 -5.53 -1.87 -11.96
N ALA A 43 -5.42 -1.15 -10.85
CA ALA A 43 -4.68 -1.64 -9.69
C ALA A 43 -5.26 -2.96 -9.17
N LEU A 44 -6.58 -3.04 -9.01
CA LEU A 44 -7.28 -4.24 -8.51
C LEU A 44 -7.12 -5.45 -9.46
N SER A 45 -7.01 -5.23 -10.77
CA SER A 45 -6.77 -6.29 -11.75
C SER A 45 -5.43 -7.01 -11.55
N GLN A 46 -4.47 -6.40 -10.84
CA GLN A 46 -3.15 -6.95 -10.59
C GLN A 46 -3.04 -7.66 -9.24
N ARG A 47 -4.14 -7.84 -8.49
CA ARG A 47 -4.12 -8.60 -7.23
C ARG A 47 -3.57 -10.01 -7.46
N GLY A 48 -2.67 -10.42 -6.58
CA GLY A 48 -1.98 -11.72 -6.68
C GLY A 48 -0.76 -11.73 -7.58
N VAL A 49 -0.49 -10.66 -8.35
CA VAL A 49 0.78 -10.53 -9.08
C VAL A 49 1.93 -10.47 -8.07
N PRO A 50 2.99 -11.26 -8.24
CA PRO A 50 4.10 -11.31 -7.28
C PRO A 50 4.72 -9.94 -7.02
N PHE A 51 5.21 -9.75 -5.80
CA PHE A 51 6.07 -8.61 -5.50
C PHE A 51 7.42 -8.80 -6.18
N SER A 52 7.86 -7.79 -6.90
CA SER A 52 9.18 -7.77 -7.55
C SER A 52 9.77 -6.39 -7.41
N TYR A 53 10.92 -6.31 -6.73
CA TYR A 53 11.54 -5.02 -6.45
C TYR A 53 12.11 -4.41 -7.73
N GLY A 54 11.76 -3.15 -8.02
CA GLY A 54 12.03 -2.52 -9.31
C GLY A 54 11.10 -2.97 -10.44
N GLY A 55 10.18 -3.91 -10.18
CA GLY A 55 9.20 -4.40 -11.15
C GLY A 55 8.00 -3.47 -11.32
N GLY A 56 7.45 -3.44 -12.53
CA GLY A 56 6.30 -2.64 -12.91
C GLY A 56 6.65 -1.41 -13.76
N ASP A 57 5.93 -1.26 -14.87
CA ASP A 57 5.94 -0.07 -15.72
C ASP A 57 4.51 0.29 -16.18
N ILE A 58 4.39 1.20 -17.13
CA ILE A 58 3.09 1.66 -17.66
C ILE A 58 2.29 0.54 -18.35
N ASN A 59 2.96 -0.47 -18.90
CA ASN A 59 2.37 -1.56 -19.67
C ASN A 59 2.02 -2.77 -18.80
N GLY A 60 2.68 -2.95 -17.66
CA GLY A 60 2.36 -4.07 -16.77
C GLY A 60 3.48 -4.44 -15.79
N PRO A 61 3.41 -5.65 -15.21
CA PRO A 61 4.47 -6.16 -14.35
C PRO A 61 5.72 -6.41 -15.19
N THR A 62 6.87 -6.05 -14.63
CA THR A 62 8.16 -6.23 -15.31
C THR A 62 9.10 -7.04 -14.44
N ARG A 63 10.22 -7.45 -15.04
CA ARG A 63 11.27 -8.18 -14.35
C ARG A 63 11.93 -7.28 -13.32
N GLY A 64 12.03 -7.78 -12.10
CA GLY A 64 12.76 -7.18 -11.01
C GLY A 64 13.42 -8.26 -10.16
N ILE A 65 13.96 -7.86 -9.02
CA ILE A 65 14.59 -8.79 -8.08
C ILE A 65 13.51 -9.30 -7.11
N ALA A 66 13.37 -10.62 -7.01
CA ALA A 66 12.57 -11.22 -5.96
C ALA A 66 13.36 -11.20 -4.65
N ARG A 67 12.67 -10.90 -3.54
CA ARG A 67 13.14 -11.41 -2.24
C ARG A 67 12.74 -12.87 -2.18
N THR A 68 13.69 -13.79 -2.14
CA THR A 68 13.41 -15.23 -1.96
C THR A 68 12.68 -15.42 -0.64
N LEU A 69 11.36 -15.60 -0.68
CA LEU A 69 10.59 -16.04 0.47
C LEU A 69 10.76 -17.56 0.59
N PRO A 70 11.07 -18.10 1.78
CA PRO A 70 10.95 -19.54 1.99
C PRO A 70 9.49 -19.94 1.75
N ALA A 71 9.27 -20.96 0.92
CA ALA A 71 7.93 -21.44 0.60
C ALA A 71 7.18 -21.87 1.88
N PRO A 72 5.85 -21.68 1.97
CA PRO A 72 5.08 -22.20 3.09
C PRO A 72 5.00 -23.73 3.01
N GLY A 73 5.75 -24.41 3.88
CA GLY A 73 5.48 -25.79 4.32
C GLY A 73 5.86 -26.94 3.37
N LEU A 74 7.07 -27.48 3.55
CA LEU A 74 7.27 -28.93 3.56
C LEU A 74 7.90 -29.29 4.91
N ALA A 75 7.06 -29.75 5.82
CA ALA A 75 7.51 -30.43 7.01
C ALA A 75 8.04 -31.81 6.63
N THR A 76 9.34 -32.04 6.80
CA THR A 76 9.88 -33.41 7.02
C THR A 76 11.20 -33.34 7.76
N ALA A 77 11.15 -33.90 8.99
CA ALA A 77 12.19 -34.66 9.68
C ALA A 77 13.53 -33.96 10.04
N ASN A 78 13.74 -33.78 11.34
CA ASN A 78 15.07 -33.70 11.95
C ASN A 78 15.81 -35.04 11.80
N PRO A 79 17.11 -35.06 11.49
CA PRO A 79 18.03 -36.08 11.98
C PRO A 79 18.70 -35.62 13.29
N PRO A 80 19.20 -36.56 14.12
CA PRO A 80 19.51 -36.32 15.52
C PRO A 80 20.82 -35.55 15.72
N VAL A 81 20.85 -34.78 16.80
CA VAL A 81 22.03 -34.14 17.38
C VAL A 81 22.98 -35.22 17.90
N ALA A 82 24.26 -35.15 17.54
CA ALA A 82 25.32 -35.84 18.27
C ALA A 82 26.49 -34.88 18.51
N GLY A 83 26.55 -34.35 19.73
CA GLY A 83 27.74 -33.72 20.30
C GLY A 83 28.86 -34.74 20.47
N GLY A 84 30.10 -34.26 20.30
CA GLY A 84 31.30 -35.09 20.20
C GLY A 84 31.77 -35.78 21.49
N GLY A 85 32.73 -36.71 21.30
CA GLY A 85 33.46 -37.35 22.38
C GLY A 85 34.43 -38.47 21.94
N LEU A 86 35.66 -38.08 21.57
CA LEU A 86 36.99 -38.69 21.82
C LEU A 86 37.30 -40.17 21.43
N THR A 87 38.25 -40.40 20.51
CA THR A 87 39.49 -41.23 20.67
C THR A 87 40.26 -41.40 19.34
N PRO A 88 41.58 -41.66 19.33
CA PRO A 88 42.45 -41.52 18.16
C PRO A 88 42.75 -42.85 17.45
N GLY A 89 42.53 -42.95 16.13
CA GLY A 89 43.00 -44.07 15.32
C GLY A 89 42.42 -44.18 13.90
N LEU A 90 43.34 -44.18 12.92
CA LEU A 90 43.28 -44.64 11.52
C LEU A 90 42.43 -43.89 10.45
N SER A 91 43.08 -43.77 9.27
CA SER A 91 42.59 -43.42 7.91
C SER A 91 42.70 -41.95 7.46
N THR A 92 43.49 -41.72 6.39
CA THR A 92 43.39 -40.56 5.49
C THR A 92 43.51 -41.04 4.03
N PRO A 93 43.09 -40.29 3.00
CA PRO A 93 42.44 -38.97 3.01
C PRO A 93 41.07 -38.94 2.29
N ALA A 94 40.07 -38.30 2.89
CA ALA A 94 38.86 -37.86 2.20
C ALA A 94 38.95 -36.34 1.99
N VAL A 95 38.62 -35.90 0.77
CA VAL A 95 38.58 -34.53 0.30
C VAL A 95 37.80 -33.60 1.24
N THR A 96 38.49 -32.60 1.79
CA THR A 96 37.91 -31.59 2.68
C THR A 96 37.10 -30.56 1.88
N ALA A 97 35.77 -30.59 2.03
CA ALA A 97 34.92 -29.43 1.78
C ALA A 97 35.02 -28.47 2.99
N PRO A 98 35.11 -27.14 2.81
CA PRO A 98 35.23 -26.22 3.92
C PRO A 98 33.87 -26.01 4.64
N ALA A 99 33.95 -25.99 5.97
CA ALA A 99 32.85 -25.76 6.89
C ALA A 99 32.47 -24.27 7.02
N LEU A 100 31.21 -24.07 7.40
CA LEU A 100 30.48 -22.80 7.53
C LEU A 100 30.99 -21.92 8.67
N THR A 101 31.33 -20.66 8.36
CA THR A 101 31.45 -19.56 9.33
C THR A 101 30.06 -18.93 9.55
N PRO A 102 29.56 -18.74 10.78
CA PRO A 102 28.40 -17.90 11.05
C PRO A 102 28.85 -16.45 11.15
N GLY A 103 28.73 -15.70 10.05
CA GLY A 103 29.01 -14.27 10.01
C GLY A 103 28.21 -13.63 8.89
N PHE A 104 27.40 -12.62 9.24
CA PHE A 104 26.63 -11.72 8.37
C PHE A 104 26.10 -12.34 7.07
N GLY A 105 24.81 -12.73 7.10
CA GLY A 105 24.10 -13.33 5.98
C GLY A 105 24.51 -12.71 4.64
N VAL A 106 25.08 -13.56 3.78
CA VAL A 106 25.35 -13.32 2.37
C VAL A 106 24.16 -12.56 1.79
N ALA A 107 24.42 -11.37 1.24
CA ALA A 107 23.42 -10.62 0.47
C ALA A 107 22.75 -11.60 -0.51
N PRO A 108 21.41 -11.67 -0.56
CA PRO A 108 20.72 -12.65 -1.38
C PRO A 108 21.22 -12.57 -2.83
N ASP A 109 21.51 -13.72 -3.43
CA ASP A 109 21.89 -13.86 -4.84
C ASP A 109 20.92 -13.04 -5.72
N PRO A 110 21.38 -12.06 -6.51
CA PRO A 110 20.52 -11.11 -7.22
C PRO A 110 19.75 -11.71 -8.42
N SER A 111 19.64 -13.02 -8.54
CA SER A 111 19.22 -13.69 -9.79
C SER A 111 17.84 -14.37 -9.73
N ALA A 112 16.97 -14.03 -8.78
CA ALA A 112 15.57 -14.44 -8.84
C ALA A 112 14.76 -13.47 -9.72
N ASN A 113 14.67 -13.79 -11.01
CA ASN A 113 14.04 -12.97 -12.05
C ASN A 113 12.50 -13.07 -11.98
N VAL A 114 11.88 -12.45 -10.98
CA VAL A 114 10.43 -12.48 -10.80
C VAL A 114 9.79 -11.33 -11.58
N VAL A 115 8.81 -11.67 -12.40
CA VAL A 115 7.96 -10.69 -13.08
C VAL A 115 6.86 -10.28 -12.12
N GLY A 116 6.83 -9.00 -11.77
CA GLY A 116 5.92 -8.52 -10.74
C GLY A 116 5.86 -7.01 -10.63
N PHE A 117 5.31 -6.54 -9.52
CA PHE A 117 5.21 -5.13 -9.18
C PHE A 117 5.92 -4.85 -7.86
N ASP A 118 6.62 -3.73 -7.79
CA ASP A 118 6.86 -3.05 -6.52
C ASP A 118 5.74 -2.05 -6.21
N ALA A 119 5.80 -1.43 -5.04
CA ALA A 119 4.78 -0.50 -4.58
C ALA A 119 4.55 0.67 -5.56
N SER A 120 5.61 1.33 -6.02
CA SER A 120 5.51 2.51 -6.90
C SER A 120 5.27 2.16 -8.37
N GLY A 121 5.74 1.01 -8.84
CA GLY A 121 5.51 0.48 -10.19
C GLY A 121 4.05 0.12 -10.42
N LEU A 122 3.36 -0.40 -9.38
CA LEU A 122 1.91 -0.60 -9.44
C LEU A 122 1.16 0.72 -9.68
N ILE A 123 1.61 1.81 -9.04
CA ILE A 123 1.02 3.14 -9.21
C ILE A 123 1.28 3.69 -10.62
N VAL A 124 2.51 3.51 -11.14
CA VAL A 124 2.85 3.86 -12.53
C VAL A 124 1.92 3.16 -13.52
N TYR A 125 1.71 1.86 -13.35
CA TYR A 125 0.80 1.07 -14.18
C TYR A 125 -0.66 1.54 -14.10
N ALA A 126 -1.14 1.80 -12.89
CA ALA A 126 -2.53 2.16 -12.64
C ALA A 126 -2.87 3.52 -13.27
N PHE A 127 -2.08 4.56 -12.99
CA PHE A 127 -2.26 5.91 -13.54
C PHE A 127 -1.93 6.00 -15.04
N GLY A 128 -1.05 5.12 -15.53
CA GLY A 128 -0.78 4.96 -16.95
C GLY A 128 -2.01 4.71 -17.81
N GLY A 129 -3.01 3.98 -17.28
CA GLY A 129 -4.23 3.66 -18.01
C GLY A 129 -5.16 4.83 -18.29
N VAL A 130 -4.93 5.97 -17.63
CA VAL A 130 -5.63 7.23 -17.89
C VAL A 130 -4.71 8.29 -18.48
N GLY A 131 -3.53 7.88 -18.96
CA GLY A 131 -2.54 8.76 -19.59
C GLY A 131 -1.73 9.61 -18.62
N VAL A 132 -1.80 9.37 -17.31
CA VAL A 132 -1.03 10.10 -16.32
C VAL A 132 0.35 9.46 -16.15
N LYS A 133 1.40 10.22 -16.44
CA LYS A 133 2.78 9.78 -16.29
C LYS A 133 3.27 10.01 -14.86
N MET A 134 3.41 8.93 -14.09
CA MET A 134 3.93 8.99 -12.72
C MET A 134 5.46 8.81 -12.69
N PRO A 135 6.17 9.48 -11.76
CA PRO A 135 7.56 9.16 -11.44
C PRO A 135 7.73 7.70 -10.99
N ARG A 136 8.93 7.13 -11.14
CA ARG A 136 9.16 5.71 -10.81
C ARG A 136 9.35 5.47 -9.31
N SER A 137 9.90 6.44 -8.59
CA SER A 137 10.15 6.33 -7.14
C SER A 137 8.98 6.85 -6.32
N SER A 138 8.67 6.21 -5.19
CA SER A 138 7.58 6.66 -4.31
C SER A 138 7.86 8.05 -3.73
N GLY A 139 9.11 8.39 -3.44
CA GLY A 139 9.49 9.73 -2.95
C GLY A 139 9.24 10.85 -3.96
N GLU A 140 9.46 10.61 -5.26
CA GLU A 140 9.10 11.58 -6.31
C GLU A 140 7.58 11.60 -6.55
N GLN A 141 6.92 10.44 -6.50
CA GLN A 141 5.47 10.35 -6.57
C GLN A 141 4.80 11.14 -5.43
N TYR A 142 5.40 11.15 -4.24
CA TYR A 142 4.90 11.94 -3.12
C TYR A 142 4.96 13.45 -3.43
N LYS A 143 5.95 13.92 -4.19
CA LYS A 143 6.15 15.35 -4.48
C LYS A 143 5.21 15.89 -5.58
N VAL A 144 4.63 15.01 -6.39
CA VAL A 144 3.72 15.40 -7.47
C VAL A 144 2.26 15.37 -6.98
N GLY A 145 1.39 16.25 -7.50
CA GLY A 145 -0.02 16.28 -7.13
C GLY A 145 -0.35 17.14 -5.90
N GLN A 146 -1.64 17.13 -5.51
CA GLN A 146 -2.12 17.91 -4.38
C GLN A 146 -2.01 17.14 -3.06
N LYS A 147 -1.54 17.83 -2.01
CA LYS A 147 -1.51 17.28 -0.65
C LYS A 147 -2.91 17.27 -0.06
N VAL A 148 -3.33 16.11 0.45
CA VAL A 148 -4.66 15.89 1.03
C VAL A 148 -4.49 15.39 2.46
N LEU A 149 -5.28 15.91 3.38
CA LEU A 149 -5.30 15.42 4.76
C LEU A 149 -5.92 14.01 4.82
N PRO A 150 -5.47 13.12 5.72
CA PRO A 150 -6.07 11.80 5.88
C PRO A 150 -7.60 11.83 6.13
N SER A 151 -8.10 12.87 6.79
CA SER A 151 -9.55 13.08 7.02
C SER A 151 -10.34 13.43 5.75
N GLN A 152 -9.65 13.83 4.68
CA GLN A 152 -10.23 14.22 3.38
C GLN A 152 -9.90 13.19 2.28
N ALA A 153 -9.38 12.03 2.68
CA ALA A 153 -8.97 10.97 1.76
C ALA A 153 -10.16 10.44 0.96
N LEU A 154 -10.00 10.41 -0.36
CA LEU A 154 -10.97 9.85 -1.29
C LEU A 154 -10.39 8.67 -2.05
N PRO A 155 -11.22 7.71 -2.48
CA PRO A 155 -10.77 6.67 -3.39
C PRO A 155 -9.98 7.24 -4.56
N GLY A 156 -8.84 6.63 -4.87
CA GLY A 156 -7.90 7.10 -5.88
C GLY A 156 -6.77 7.99 -5.35
N ASP A 157 -6.82 8.41 -4.09
CA ASP A 157 -5.70 9.12 -3.45
C ASP A 157 -4.57 8.14 -3.10
N LEU A 158 -3.34 8.65 -3.05
CA LEU A 158 -2.14 7.88 -2.76
C LEU A 158 -1.72 8.07 -1.31
N ILE A 159 -1.49 6.95 -0.62
CA ILE A 159 -0.96 6.88 0.74
C ILE A 159 0.52 6.55 0.65
N PHE A 160 1.36 7.30 1.34
CA PHE A 160 2.80 7.07 1.34
C PHE A 160 3.30 6.68 2.72
N TYR A 161 4.40 5.95 2.73
CA TYR A 161 5.07 5.47 3.93
C TYR A 161 6.53 5.88 3.96
N GLY A 162 7.06 6.07 5.17
CA GLY A 162 8.44 6.45 5.43
C GLY A 162 8.71 7.95 5.32
N PRO A 163 9.95 8.38 5.62
CA PRO A 163 10.34 9.79 5.54
C PRO A 163 10.18 10.27 4.10
N GLU A 164 9.43 11.36 3.91
CA GLU A 164 9.13 11.93 2.59
C GLU A 164 8.49 10.94 1.60
N GLY A 165 7.83 9.88 2.09
CA GLY A 165 7.17 8.87 1.25
C GLY A 165 8.13 7.95 0.48
N THR A 166 9.40 7.87 0.91
CA THR A 166 10.45 7.13 0.19
C THR A 166 10.41 5.62 0.40
N GLN A 167 9.63 5.11 1.37
CA GLN A 167 9.63 3.69 1.71
C GLN A 167 8.61 2.88 0.91
N SER A 168 7.38 3.38 0.77
CA SER A 168 6.32 2.67 0.06
C SER A 168 5.19 3.61 -0.34
N VAL A 169 4.32 3.15 -1.23
CA VAL A 169 3.12 3.83 -1.68
C VAL A 169 1.99 2.83 -1.88
N ALA A 170 0.77 3.26 -1.57
CA ALA A 170 -0.45 2.49 -1.76
C ALA A 170 -1.54 3.37 -2.38
N LEU A 171 -2.45 2.76 -3.11
CA LEU A 171 -3.64 3.42 -3.65
C LEU A 171 -4.82 3.22 -2.69
N TYR A 172 -5.40 4.30 -2.20
CA TYR A 172 -6.56 4.27 -1.33
C TYR A 172 -7.81 3.87 -2.12
N LEU A 173 -8.58 2.92 -1.59
CA LEU A 173 -9.79 2.39 -2.22
C LEU A 173 -11.08 2.93 -1.59
N GLY A 174 -10.98 3.71 -0.51
CA GLY A 174 -12.11 3.99 0.37
C GLY A 174 -12.27 2.91 1.45
N ASN A 175 -13.23 3.12 2.36
CA ASN A 175 -13.59 2.16 3.41
C ASN A 175 -12.40 1.68 4.26
N ASN A 176 -11.42 2.54 4.48
CA ASN A 176 -10.18 2.20 5.22
C ASN A 176 -9.38 1.04 4.58
N GLN A 177 -9.51 0.85 3.27
CA GLN A 177 -8.78 -0.14 2.47
C GLN A 177 -7.82 0.53 1.49
N MET A 178 -6.72 -0.16 1.19
CA MET A 178 -5.75 0.26 0.18
C MET A 178 -5.22 -0.94 -0.59
N ILE A 179 -4.81 -0.72 -1.83
CA ILE A 179 -4.08 -1.70 -2.63
C ILE A 179 -2.63 -1.26 -2.80
N GLN A 180 -1.71 -2.21 -2.66
CA GLN A 180 -0.28 -1.96 -2.75
C GLN A 180 0.46 -3.17 -3.32
N GLY A 181 1.59 -2.92 -3.97
CA GLY A 181 2.61 -3.94 -4.18
C GLY A 181 3.35 -4.17 -2.86
N THR A 182 3.04 -5.28 -2.19
CA THR A 182 3.69 -5.71 -0.95
C THR A 182 4.12 -7.17 -1.09
N GLU A 183 5.12 -7.59 -0.32
CA GLU A 183 5.44 -9.02 -0.24
C GLU A 183 4.26 -9.78 0.40
N PRO A 184 3.89 -10.97 -0.11
CA PRO A 184 4.47 -11.70 -1.24
C PRO A 184 3.94 -11.26 -2.62
N ALA A 185 2.80 -10.59 -2.69
CA ALA A 185 2.11 -10.22 -3.91
C ALA A 185 1.22 -8.98 -3.71
N VAL A 186 0.82 -8.35 -4.81
CA VAL A 186 -0.15 -7.25 -4.80
C VAL A 186 -1.42 -7.66 -4.06
N ALA A 187 -1.75 -6.93 -3.01
CA ALA A 187 -2.85 -7.26 -2.12
C ALA A 187 -3.63 -6.03 -1.70
N VAL A 188 -4.91 -6.25 -1.39
CA VAL A 188 -5.75 -5.27 -0.71
C VAL A 188 -5.57 -5.49 0.79
N THR A 189 -5.17 -4.44 1.50
CA THR A 189 -4.94 -4.47 2.94
C THR A 189 -5.67 -3.30 3.61
N PRO A 190 -5.97 -3.38 4.91
CA PRO A 190 -6.40 -2.22 5.68
C PRO A 190 -5.35 -1.10 5.63
N VAL A 191 -5.78 0.15 5.67
CA VAL A 191 -4.86 1.30 5.76
C VAL A 191 -4.06 1.22 7.05
N ARG A 192 -2.73 1.33 6.93
CA ARG A 192 -1.81 1.34 8.07
C ARG A 192 -1.51 2.79 8.45
N GLY A 193 -1.62 3.14 9.73
CA GLY A 193 -1.23 4.45 10.24
C GLY A 193 0.25 4.57 10.61
N GLU A 194 0.90 3.45 10.95
CA GLU A 194 2.31 3.44 11.31
C GLU A 194 3.20 3.81 10.10
N GLY A 195 4.10 4.77 10.32
CA GLY A 195 5.01 5.25 9.27
C GLY A 195 4.33 5.97 8.11
N MET A 196 3.03 6.25 8.19
CA MET A 196 2.29 6.97 7.17
C MET A 196 2.73 8.44 7.14
N THR A 197 2.87 9.01 5.94
CA THR A 197 3.15 10.44 5.78
C THR A 197 1.99 11.31 6.29
N PRO A 198 2.25 12.55 6.71
CA PRO A 198 1.20 13.45 7.24
C PRO A 198 0.13 13.81 6.20
N TYR A 199 0.44 13.67 4.91
CA TYR A 199 -0.45 13.93 3.81
C TYR A 199 -0.54 12.72 2.88
N LEU A 200 -1.71 12.54 2.29
CA LEU A 200 -1.92 11.77 1.07
C LEU A 200 -1.66 12.67 -0.14
N VAL A 201 -1.63 12.07 -1.32
CA VAL A 201 -1.52 12.80 -2.59
C VAL A 201 -2.69 12.48 -3.49
N ARG A 202 -3.35 13.54 -3.97
CA ARG A 202 -4.38 13.47 -5.01
C ARG A 202 -3.79 13.87 -6.35
N ILE A 203 -3.83 12.93 -7.29
CA ILE A 203 -3.31 13.13 -8.65
C ILE A 203 -4.41 13.61 -9.60
N ILE A 204 -5.62 13.06 -9.47
CA ILE A 204 -6.79 13.44 -10.25
C ILE A 204 -7.72 14.21 -9.30
N ALA A 205 -7.96 15.49 -9.55
CA ALA A 205 -8.79 16.35 -8.71
C ALA A 205 -10.26 16.34 -9.14
#